data_AF-A0AA96LFK2-F1
#
_entry.id   AF-A0AA96LFK2-F1
#
_cell.length_a   1.000
_cell.length_b   1.000
_cell.length_c   1.000
_cell.angle_alpha   90.00
_cell.angle_beta   90.00
_cell.angle_gamma   90.00
#
_symmetry.space_group_name_H-M   'P 1'
#
loop_
_entity.id
_entity.type
_entity.pdbx_description
1 polymer ?
#
loop_
_entity_poly.entity_id
_entity_poly.type
_entity_poly.pdbx_seq_one_letter_code
_entity_poly.pdbx_strand_id
1 'polypeptide(L)'
;MDSEPKFESRCIPSLAKVFSDEELREEAYRQGSALIGEYFSFQVAYRLSAHLKMSISVDSELAGNISIRRVGLAPSELPNYSDHDDFLLRTTPGLYPDPLYPLENESVKLPANQWRSLWITVHLTEKVTPGMHDIHVRFKDESGSQLGAEAFRLEAIGVKLPEQKLIHTEWFYLDCLATLYNVEVFSEAHWTIIESYLSNYVEYGMNMILTPLFTPPLEMLPGNERPTVQLIGVQQDGSRYAFDFSRLDRWIELCRRKGLRYFEFSHLFTQWGAKHAPKIIATVNGEEKRVFGWETDAAGEDYRCFLTQFIPELIQRIRTHELENCSFFHLSDEPGLNDLPSYTQASKLVRSLLGNFPIIDALSEYDFYSTGLLSHPVVATGHIGRFIDNKTPNLWAYYCCNEYRDHLSNRFFNMPSSRTRMIGVQMYKYDIQGFLHWGYNHWYSQKSLREIDPYLVNGCPIPGLRRCTSATYVRSFGNRFKTGT
;
A
#
# COMPACT_ATOMS: atom_id res chain seq x y z
N MET A 1 -28.85 15.56 -41.41
CA MET A 1 -29.58 15.60 -40.12
C MET A 1 -28.58 15.15 -39.08
N ASP A 2 -27.83 16.09 -38.52
CA ASP A 2 -26.92 15.78 -37.42
C ASP A 2 -27.80 15.56 -36.19
N SER A 3 -28.00 14.30 -35.81
CA SER A 3 -28.65 13.95 -34.56
C SER A 3 -27.85 14.56 -33.41
N GLU A 4 -28.51 15.24 -32.48
CA GLU A 4 -27.88 15.71 -31.24
C GLU A 4 -27.06 14.59 -30.60
N PRO A 5 -25.87 14.89 -30.05
CA PRO A 5 -25.00 13.88 -29.51
C PRO A 5 -25.68 13.17 -28.33
N LYS A 6 -25.84 11.84 -28.45
CA LYS A 6 -26.50 11.02 -27.44
C LYS A 6 -25.59 10.91 -26.21
N PHE A 7 -26.06 11.44 -25.09
CA PHE A 7 -25.41 11.30 -23.78
C PHE A 7 -26.08 10.19 -22.97
N GLU A 8 -25.28 9.33 -22.36
CA GLU A 8 -25.72 8.25 -21.48
C GLU A 8 -24.94 8.32 -20.17
N SER A 9 -25.62 8.15 -19.04
CA SER A 9 -25.00 8.08 -17.72
C SER A 9 -25.69 7.09 -16.81
N ARG A 10 -24.99 6.65 -15.76
CA ARG A 10 -25.54 5.78 -14.70
C ARG A 10 -24.69 5.83 -13.43
N CYS A 11 -25.31 6.00 -12.27
CA CYS A 11 -24.66 5.69 -10.99
C CYS A 11 -24.46 4.19 -10.84
N ILE A 12 -23.26 3.76 -10.47
CA ILE A 12 -22.88 2.35 -10.28
C ILE A 12 -22.05 2.18 -9.00
N PRO A 13 -21.92 0.95 -8.45
CA PRO A 13 -21.12 0.71 -7.26
C PRO A 13 -19.64 1.06 -7.45
N SER A 14 -18.95 1.44 -6.38
CA SER A 14 -17.48 1.60 -6.38
C SER A 14 -16.72 0.30 -6.67
N LEU A 15 -17.39 -0.86 -6.59
CA LEU A 15 -16.79 -2.16 -6.88
C LEU A 15 -16.75 -2.50 -8.38
N ALA A 16 -17.44 -1.72 -9.21
CA ALA A 16 -17.49 -1.92 -10.65
C ALA A 16 -16.24 -1.40 -11.36
N LYS A 17 -15.94 -1.99 -12.53
CA LYS A 17 -14.82 -1.60 -13.38
C LYS A 17 -15.35 -1.28 -14.79
N VAL A 18 -15.38 0.01 -15.11
CA VAL A 18 -15.94 0.50 -16.38
C VAL A 18 -14.89 0.45 -17.48
N PHE A 19 -14.90 -0.63 -18.25
CA PHE A 19 -14.04 -0.76 -19.43
C PHE A 19 -14.54 0.14 -20.56
N SER A 20 -13.61 0.84 -21.22
CA SER A 20 -13.96 1.86 -22.23
C SER A 20 -14.44 1.28 -23.56
N ASP A 21 -14.17 0.00 -23.79
CA ASP A 21 -14.39 -0.78 -25.01
C ASP A 21 -15.50 -1.82 -24.88
N GLU A 22 -16.26 -1.81 -23.77
CA GLU A 22 -17.40 -2.70 -23.54
C GLU A 22 -18.67 -1.89 -23.23
N GLU A 23 -19.84 -2.50 -23.45
CA GLU A 23 -21.10 -1.93 -22.95
C GLU A 23 -21.19 -2.04 -21.43
N LEU A 24 -21.76 -1.00 -20.80
CA LEU A 24 -22.00 -0.97 -19.36
C LEU A 24 -23.06 -2.02 -18.97
N ARG A 25 -22.67 -2.99 -18.14
CA ARG A 25 -23.54 -4.10 -17.70
C ARG A 25 -24.13 -3.87 -16.32
N GLU A 26 -23.53 -2.97 -15.55
CA GLU A 26 -23.87 -2.68 -14.17
C GLU A 26 -25.26 -2.07 -14.05
N GLU A 27 -26.04 -2.61 -13.12
CA GLU A 27 -27.32 -2.02 -12.75
C GLU A 27 -27.16 -0.66 -12.05
N ALA A 28 -28.22 0.13 -12.06
CA ALA A 28 -28.20 1.43 -11.42
C ALA A 28 -28.09 1.28 -9.89
N TYR A 29 -27.08 1.89 -9.30
CA TYR A 29 -26.83 1.96 -7.86
C TYR A 29 -27.03 3.38 -7.37
N ARG A 30 -28.20 3.68 -6.81
CA ARG A 30 -28.65 5.06 -6.53
C ARG A 30 -28.71 5.43 -5.05
N GLN A 31 -28.35 4.51 -4.15
CA GLN A 31 -28.36 4.78 -2.72
C GLN A 31 -27.36 3.94 -1.94
N GLY A 32 -26.91 4.47 -0.80
CA GLY A 32 -26.04 3.78 0.14
C GLY A 32 -26.07 4.43 1.51
N SER A 33 -25.35 3.84 2.46
CA SER A 33 -25.22 4.35 3.82
C SER A 33 -23.79 4.21 4.34
N ALA A 34 -23.41 5.12 5.23
CA ALA A 34 -22.11 5.13 5.89
C ALA A 34 -22.19 5.80 7.26
N LEU A 35 -21.25 5.45 8.14
CA LEU A 35 -21.12 6.03 9.47
C LEU A 35 -20.49 7.43 9.42
N ILE A 36 -20.70 8.23 10.47
CA ILE A 36 -19.92 9.46 10.67
C ILE A 36 -18.44 9.10 10.89
N GLY A 37 -17.53 9.78 10.20
CA GLY A 37 -16.10 9.51 10.11
C GLY A 37 -15.73 8.55 8.97
N GLU A 38 -16.71 7.94 8.29
CA GLU A 38 -16.45 6.99 7.21
C GLU A 38 -16.28 7.70 5.86
N TYR A 39 -15.50 7.07 4.97
CA TYR A 39 -15.45 7.41 3.56
C TYR A 39 -16.36 6.46 2.77
N PHE A 40 -17.35 7.03 2.09
CA PHE A 40 -18.19 6.31 1.14
C PHE A 40 -17.73 6.59 -0.29
N SER A 41 -17.86 5.62 -1.20
CA SER A 41 -17.55 5.84 -2.61
C SER A 41 -18.52 5.12 -3.54
N PHE A 42 -18.86 5.79 -4.64
CA PHE A 42 -19.61 5.25 -5.76
C PHE A 42 -19.03 5.82 -7.07
N GLN A 43 -19.51 5.34 -8.21
CA GLN A 43 -19.08 5.84 -9.52
C GLN A 43 -20.27 6.36 -10.31
N VAL A 44 -19.99 7.30 -11.22
CA VAL A 44 -20.91 7.67 -12.29
C VAL A 44 -20.25 7.28 -13.61
N ALA A 45 -20.78 6.26 -14.27
CA ALA A 45 -20.39 5.90 -15.63
C ALA A 45 -21.08 6.82 -16.63
N TYR A 46 -20.39 7.21 -17.69
CA TYR A 46 -20.92 8.10 -18.72
C TYR A 46 -20.31 7.82 -20.10
N ARG A 47 -21.08 8.09 -21.15
CA ARG A 47 -20.70 7.96 -22.57
C ARG A 47 -21.37 9.05 -23.39
N LEU A 48 -20.65 9.58 -24.38
CA LEU A 48 -21.18 10.56 -25.34
C LEU A 48 -20.89 10.07 -26.77
N SER A 49 -21.83 10.24 -27.69
CA SER A 49 -21.64 9.83 -29.09
C SER A 49 -20.74 10.76 -29.91
N ALA A 50 -20.20 11.82 -29.31
CA ALA A 50 -19.36 12.83 -29.94
C ALA A 50 -18.08 13.09 -29.14
N HIS A 51 -17.05 13.60 -29.82
CA HIS A 51 -15.85 14.09 -29.17
C HIS A 51 -16.11 15.49 -28.63
N LEU A 52 -16.24 15.60 -27.31
CA LEU A 52 -16.59 16.85 -26.64
C LEU A 52 -15.81 16.99 -25.33
N LYS A 53 -15.55 18.24 -24.95
CA LYS A 53 -15.22 18.58 -23.57
C LYS A 53 -16.51 18.83 -22.80
N MET A 54 -16.61 18.28 -21.60
CA MET A 54 -17.75 18.51 -20.71
C MET A 54 -17.26 19.01 -19.36
N SER A 55 -18.05 19.89 -18.74
CA SER A 55 -17.88 20.30 -17.36
C SER A 55 -18.74 19.44 -16.44
N ILE A 56 -18.23 19.21 -15.24
CA ILE A 56 -18.85 18.38 -14.20
C ILE A 56 -19.06 19.26 -12.98
N SER A 57 -20.25 19.23 -12.41
CA SER A 57 -20.56 19.91 -11.15
C SER A 57 -21.34 18.99 -10.23
N VAL A 58 -21.18 19.20 -8.92
CA VAL A 58 -21.94 18.49 -7.89
C VAL A 58 -22.75 19.48 -7.09
N ASP A 59 -24.03 19.15 -6.92
CA ASP A 59 -24.99 19.90 -6.12
C ASP A 59 -25.48 19.01 -4.98
N SER A 60 -25.08 19.36 -3.76
CA SER A 60 -25.35 18.62 -2.53
C SER A 60 -25.02 19.48 -1.31
N GLU A 61 -25.74 19.25 -0.20
CA GLU A 61 -25.36 19.78 1.12
C GLU A 61 -23.99 19.24 1.59
N LEU A 62 -23.55 18.12 1.02
CA LEU A 62 -22.25 17.51 1.28
C LEU A 62 -21.14 18.00 0.34
N ALA A 63 -21.34 19.03 -0.49
CA ALA A 63 -20.38 19.43 -1.52
C ALA A 63 -18.95 19.65 -0.99
N GLY A 64 -18.79 20.25 0.20
CA GLY A 64 -17.48 20.45 0.84
C GLY A 64 -16.79 19.16 1.34
N ASN A 65 -17.50 18.04 1.34
CA ASN A 65 -17.05 16.72 1.76
C ASN A 65 -16.87 15.75 0.58
N ILE A 66 -17.13 16.21 -0.65
CA ILE A 66 -17.10 15.40 -1.86
C ILE A 66 -15.81 15.67 -2.64
N SER A 67 -15.13 14.60 -3.03
CA SER A 67 -14.06 14.66 -4.02
C SER A 67 -14.46 13.87 -5.28
N ILE A 68 -14.16 14.45 -6.44
CA ILE A 68 -14.45 13.85 -7.75
C ILE A 68 -13.13 13.61 -8.46
N ARG A 69 -12.94 12.38 -8.93
CA ARG A 69 -11.77 11.99 -9.71
C ARG A 69 -12.20 11.27 -10.97
N ARG A 70 -11.48 11.44 -12.07
CA ARG A 70 -11.66 10.64 -13.28
C ARG A 70 -10.99 9.29 -13.08
N VAL A 71 -11.68 8.20 -13.41
CA VAL A 71 -11.06 6.88 -13.52
C VAL A 71 -10.33 6.81 -14.87
N GLY A 72 -9.01 6.73 -14.80
CA GLY A 72 -8.14 6.58 -15.94
C GLY A 72 -7.98 5.12 -16.37
N LEU A 73 -7.31 4.93 -17.51
CA LEU A 73 -7.03 3.61 -18.08
C LEU A 73 -5.54 3.32 -18.02
N ALA A 74 -5.18 2.20 -17.40
CA ALA A 74 -3.82 1.69 -17.33
C ALA A 74 -3.56 0.64 -18.42
N PRO A 75 -2.48 0.75 -19.22
CA PRO A 75 -2.10 -0.28 -20.18
C PRO A 75 -1.53 -1.51 -19.50
N SER A 76 -1.98 -2.70 -19.91
CA SER A 76 -1.54 -3.99 -19.39
C SER A 76 -1.15 -4.93 -20.52
N GLU A 77 0.13 -5.33 -20.54
CA GLU A 77 0.64 -6.35 -21.47
C GLU A 77 0.43 -7.77 -20.95
N LEU A 78 0.53 -7.97 -19.63
CA LEU A 78 0.35 -9.26 -18.97
C LEU A 78 -0.65 -9.11 -17.82
N PRO A 79 -1.95 -9.30 -18.06
CA PRO A 79 -2.96 -9.17 -17.01
C PRO A 79 -2.98 -10.36 -16.04
N ASN A 80 -2.58 -11.56 -16.49
CA ASN A 80 -2.60 -12.78 -15.69
C ASN A 80 -1.61 -13.84 -16.20
N TYR A 81 -1.32 -14.84 -15.36
CA TYR A 81 -0.60 -16.06 -15.74
C TYR A 81 -1.52 -17.06 -16.43
N SER A 82 -0.96 -18.04 -17.14
CA SER A 82 -1.72 -19.00 -17.94
C SER A 82 -2.63 -19.94 -17.13
N ASP A 83 -2.31 -20.17 -15.86
CA ASP A 83 -3.04 -21.06 -14.94
C ASP A 83 -3.94 -20.27 -13.97
N HIS A 84 -4.45 -19.12 -14.41
CA HIS A 84 -5.36 -18.29 -13.63
C HIS A 84 -6.72 -18.98 -13.37
N ASP A 85 -7.41 -18.56 -12.31
CA ASP A 85 -8.80 -18.97 -12.06
C ASP A 85 -9.81 -18.21 -12.94
N ASP A 86 -11.08 -18.56 -12.84
CA ASP A 86 -12.17 -17.96 -13.62
C ASP A 86 -12.77 -16.70 -12.97
N PHE A 87 -12.33 -16.31 -11.76
CA PHE A 87 -12.88 -15.15 -11.06
C PHE A 87 -12.15 -13.84 -11.42
N LEU A 88 -12.17 -13.52 -12.71
CA LEU A 88 -11.52 -12.36 -13.34
C LEU A 88 -12.51 -11.56 -14.20
N LEU A 89 -12.22 -10.27 -14.41
CA LEU A 89 -13.00 -9.42 -15.30
C LEU A 89 -12.59 -9.61 -16.77
N ARG A 90 -11.28 -9.72 -17.01
CA ARG A 90 -10.68 -9.82 -18.35
C ARG A 90 -9.31 -10.50 -18.26
N THR A 91 -8.97 -11.25 -19.30
CA THR A 91 -7.70 -12.00 -19.41
C THR A 91 -6.82 -11.54 -20.57
N THR A 92 -7.34 -10.66 -21.43
CA THR A 92 -6.62 -10.17 -22.61
C THR A 92 -5.81 -8.90 -22.29
N PRO A 93 -4.63 -8.71 -22.93
CA PRO A 93 -3.91 -7.44 -22.87
C PRO A 93 -4.79 -6.27 -23.32
N GLY A 94 -4.58 -5.08 -22.75
CA GLY A 94 -5.39 -3.91 -23.07
C GLY A 94 -5.38 -2.81 -22.02
N LEU A 95 -6.39 -1.95 -22.07
CA LEU A 95 -6.57 -0.82 -21.17
C LEU A 95 -7.54 -1.15 -20.04
N TYR A 96 -7.11 -0.96 -18.79
CA TYR A 96 -7.89 -1.33 -17.59
C TYR A 96 -8.23 -0.11 -16.74
N PRO A 97 -9.49 0.06 -16.29
CA PRO A 97 -9.90 1.18 -15.44
C PRO A 97 -9.33 1.04 -14.02
N ASP A 98 -8.40 1.92 -13.64
CA ASP A 98 -7.69 1.75 -12.36
C ASP A 98 -7.18 3.04 -11.69
N PRO A 99 -6.30 3.86 -12.30
CA PRO A 99 -5.80 5.07 -11.65
C PRO A 99 -6.89 6.13 -11.49
N LEU A 100 -6.91 6.84 -10.36
CA LEU A 100 -7.79 7.98 -10.15
C LEU A 100 -7.01 9.28 -10.34
N TYR A 101 -7.48 10.09 -11.29
CA TYR A 101 -6.88 11.39 -11.60
C TYR A 101 -7.77 12.52 -11.08
N PRO A 102 -7.21 13.60 -10.50
CA PRO A 102 -7.96 14.82 -10.27
C PRO A 102 -8.64 15.32 -11.56
N LEU A 103 -9.75 16.03 -11.42
CA LEU A 103 -10.36 16.74 -12.54
C LEU A 103 -9.61 18.05 -12.79
N GLU A 104 -9.02 18.20 -13.97
CA GLU A 104 -8.45 19.47 -14.40
C GLU A 104 -9.58 20.44 -14.81
N ASN A 105 -9.66 21.59 -14.14
CA ASN A 105 -10.68 22.62 -14.38
C ASN A 105 -12.11 22.06 -14.35
N GLU A 106 -12.38 21.08 -13.47
CA GLU A 106 -13.69 20.42 -13.34
C GLU A 106 -14.24 19.87 -14.67
N SER A 107 -13.35 19.48 -15.58
CA SER A 107 -13.71 19.11 -16.95
C SER A 107 -13.05 17.82 -17.39
N VAL A 108 -13.70 17.13 -18.33
CA VAL A 108 -13.16 15.94 -18.98
C VAL A 108 -13.33 16.03 -20.49
N LYS A 109 -12.30 15.59 -21.22
CA LYS A 109 -12.37 15.37 -22.67
C LYS A 109 -12.72 13.91 -22.92
N LEU A 110 -13.73 13.66 -23.74
CA LEU A 110 -14.22 12.32 -24.04
C LEU A 110 -13.95 11.92 -25.49
N PRO A 111 -13.36 10.75 -25.73
CA PRO A 111 -13.49 10.08 -27.01
C PRO A 111 -14.96 9.72 -27.27
N ALA A 112 -15.40 9.83 -28.53
CA ALA A 112 -16.75 9.43 -28.92
C ALA A 112 -16.97 7.93 -28.65
N ASN A 113 -18.18 7.59 -28.20
CA ASN A 113 -18.68 6.22 -28.01
C ASN A 113 -17.88 5.34 -27.03
N GLN A 114 -17.09 5.93 -26.13
CA GLN A 114 -16.40 5.19 -25.06
C GLN A 114 -17.05 5.44 -23.70
N TRP A 115 -17.29 4.36 -22.95
CA TRP A 115 -17.64 4.48 -21.55
C TRP A 115 -16.45 4.97 -20.73
N ARG A 116 -16.72 5.90 -19.81
CA ARG A 116 -15.78 6.43 -18.81
C ARG A 116 -16.48 6.49 -17.47
N SER A 117 -15.72 6.66 -16.38
CA SER A 117 -16.32 6.85 -15.07
C SER A 117 -15.67 7.94 -14.23
N LEU A 118 -16.51 8.60 -13.44
CA LEU A 118 -16.11 9.46 -12.35
C LEU A 118 -16.18 8.65 -11.06
N TRP A 119 -15.14 8.74 -10.25
CA TRP A 119 -15.08 8.25 -8.89
C TRP A 119 -15.49 9.36 -7.93
N ILE A 120 -16.60 9.14 -7.21
CA ILE A 120 -17.11 10.08 -6.22
C ILE A 120 -16.79 9.52 -4.84
N THR A 121 -16.05 10.27 -4.04
CA THR A 121 -15.76 9.93 -2.65
C THR A 121 -16.35 10.98 -1.73
N VAL A 122 -17.10 10.52 -0.73
CA VAL A 122 -17.73 11.36 0.29
C VAL A 122 -17.10 11.02 1.64
N HIS A 123 -16.48 12.00 2.30
CA HIS A 123 -15.99 11.84 3.67
C HIS A 123 -17.02 12.43 4.64
N LEU A 124 -17.77 11.58 5.34
CA LEU A 124 -18.80 12.01 6.28
C LEU A 124 -18.17 12.51 7.58
N THR A 125 -17.55 13.69 7.58
CA THR A 125 -16.88 14.23 8.78
C THR A 125 -17.84 14.40 9.96
N GLU A 126 -17.30 14.60 11.16
CA GLU A 126 -18.10 14.82 12.38
C GLU A 126 -19.03 16.05 12.32
N LYS A 127 -18.85 16.93 11.32
CA LYS A 127 -19.69 18.11 11.08
C LYS A 127 -20.92 17.80 10.24
N VAL A 128 -20.99 16.63 9.60
CA VAL A 128 -22.13 16.25 8.76
C VAL A 128 -23.32 15.89 9.63
N THR A 129 -24.48 16.50 9.33
CA THR A 129 -25.75 16.19 9.98
C THR A 129 -26.20 14.77 9.62
N PRO A 130 -26.54 13.91 10.59
CA PRO A 130 -27.11 12.60 10.30
C PRO A 130 -28.43 12.69 9.51
N GLY A 131 -28.67 11.72 8.63
CA GLY A 131 -29.86 11.66 7.78
C GLY A 131 -29.56 11.42 6.32
N MET A 132 -30.58 11.56 5.47
CA MET A 132 -30.47 11.37 4.03
C MET A 132 -29.97 12.64 3.34
N HIS A 133 -28.93 12.49 2.52
CA HIS A 133 -28.36 13.55 1.69
C HIS A 133 -28.44 13.19 0.21
N ASP A 134 -28.93 14.11 -0.61
CA ASP A 134 -28.95 13.96 -2.06
C ASP A 134 -27.66 14.53 -2.68
N ILE A 135 -27.10 13.78 -3.63
CA ILE A 135 -25.91 14.15 -4.39
C ILE A 135 -26.28 14.15 -5.87
N HIS A 136 -26.33 15.32 -6.49
CA HIS A 136 -26.63 15.48 -7.90
C HIS A 136 -25.35 15.76 -8.69
N VAL A 137 -24.95 14.82 -9.55
CA VAL A 137 -23.82 14.99 -10.47
C VAL A 137 -24.37 15.48 -11.81
N ARG A 138 -23.98 16.68 -12.24
CA ARG A 138 -24.48 17.31 -13.45
C ARG A 138 -23.38 17.44 -14.50
N PHE A 139 -23.77 17.20 -15.75
CA PHE A 139 -22.91 17.23 -16.92
C PHE A 139 -23.37 18.34 -17.85
N LYS A 140 -22.45 19.23 -18.23
CA LYS A 140 -22.74 20.33 -19.17
C LYS A 140 -21.71 20.39 -20.29
N ASP A 141 -22.12 20.81 -21.47
CA ASP A 141 -21.21 21.10 -22.57
C ASP A 141 -20.47 22.44 -22.35
N GLU A 142 -19.63 22.83 -23.32
CA GLU A 142 -18.87 24.09 -23.27
C GLU A 142 -19.76 25.33 -23.42
N SER A 143 -20.98 25.21 -23.96
CA SER A 143 -21.96 26.30 -24.00
C SER A 143 -22.69 26.50 -22.67
N GLY A 144 -22.52 25.55 -21.73
CA GLY A 144 -23.23 25.50 -20.46
C GLY A 144 -24.57 24.77 -20.53
N SER A 145 -24.92 24.20 -21.69
CA SER A 145 -26.14 23.42 -21.89
C SER A 145 -26.01 22.07 -21.18
N GLN A 146 -27.09 21.64 -20.50
CA GLN A 146 -27.08 20.41 -19.73
C GLN A 146 -27.15 19.19 -20.66
N LEU A 147 -26.15 18.30 -20.56
CA LEU A 147 -26.11 17.03 -21.28
C LEU A 147 -26.85 15.92 -20.53
N GLY A 148 -26.77 15.93 -19.19
CA GLY A 148 -27.43 14.95 -18.35
C GLY A 148 -27.10 15.14 -16.87
N ALA A 149 -27.73 14.33 -16.02
CA ALA A 149 -27.47 14.35 -14.58
C ALA A 149 -27.79 12.99 -13.95
N GLU A 150 -27.09 12.68 -12.86
CA GLU A 150 -27.39 11.53 -12.01
C GLU A 150 -27.61 11.97 -10.56
N ALA A 151 -28.42 11.22 -9.84
CA ALA A 151 -28.72 11.46 -8.43
C ALA A 151 -28.38 10.22 -7.59
N PHE A 152 -27.69 10.44 -6.48
CA PHE A 152 -27.33 9.42 -5.50
C PHE A 152 -27.76 9.86 -4.10
N ARG A 153 -28.37 8.96 -3.33
CA ARG A 153 -28.81 9.23 -1.96
C ARG A 153 -27.89 8.55 -0.96
N LEU A 154 -27.25 9.32 -0.10
CA LEU A 154 -26.36 8.80 0.94
C LEU A 154 -26.98 9.05 2.33
N GLU A 155 -27.21 7.97 3.07
CA GLU A 155 -27.57 8.04 4.48
C GLU A 155 -26.29 8.21 5.33
N ALA A 156 -26.20 9.34 6.03
CA ALA A 156 -25.25 9.55 7.10
C ALA A 156 -25.84 8.98 8.40
N ILE A 157 -25.42 7.78 8.78
CA ILE A 157 -25.87 7.12 10.01
C ILE A 157 -25.23 7.85 11.19
N GLY A 158 -26.05 8.28 12.16
CA GLY A 158 -25.62 9.07 13.34
C GLY A 158 -24.79 8.32 14.39
N VAL A 159 -23.92 7.42 13.95
CA VAL A 159 -22.95 6.67 14.77
C VAL A 159 -21.56 6.96 14.22
N LYS A 160 -20.61 7.23 15.12
CA LYS A 160 -19.21 7.46 14.76
C LYS A 160 -18.50 6.13 14.47
N LEU A 161 -17.79 6.06 13.35
CA LEU A 161 -16.90 4.97 13.01
C LEU A 161 -15.81 4.86 14.10
N PRO A 162 -15.68 3.70 14.78
CA PRO A 162 -14.64 3.51 15.78
C PRO A 162 -13.25 3.52 15.14
N GLU A 163 -12.23 3.81 15.95
CA GLU A 163 -10.84 3.71 15.52
C GLU A 163 -10.53 2.30 14.99
N GLN A 164 -9.76 2.25 13.91
CA GLN A 164 -9.32 0.99 13.32
C GLN A 164 -8.44 0.21 14.31
N LYS A 165 -8.88 -0.99 14.67
CA LYS A 165 -8.11 -1.92 15.51
C LYS A 165 -7.09 -2.74 14.73
N LEU A 166 -7.41 -3.07 13.48
CA LEU A 166 -6.50 -3.80 12.59
C LEU A 166 -5.23 -2.98 12.36
N ILE A 167 -4.07 -3.59 12.57
CA ILE A 167 -2.80 -2.96 12.23
C ILE A 167 -2.56 -3.17 10.73
N HIS A 168 -2.32 -2.09 10.00
CA HIS A 168 -2.24 -2.13 8.55
C HIS A 168 -0.99 -1.39 8.08
N THR A 169 -0.12 -2.14 7.40
CA THR A 169 1.04 -1.60 6.70
C THR A 169 1.00 -1.96 5.22
N GLU A 170 1.37 -0.98 4.40
CA GLU A 170 1.89 -1.23 3.06
C GLU A 170 3.32 -0.68 2.98
N TRP A 171 4.31 -1.48 2.57
CA TRP A 171 5.71 -1.05 2.64
C TRP A 171 5.98 0.19 1.78
N PHE A 172 6.51 1.22 2.45
CA PHE A 172 6.71 2.56 1.92
C PHE A 172 8.20 2.78 1.62
N TYR A 173 8.54 2.88 0.34
CA TYR A 173 9.90 2.93 -0.19
C TYR A 173 10.34 4.36 -0.47
N LEU A 174 11.24 4.86 0.36
CA LEU A 174 11.76 6.22 0.25
C LEU A 174 12.69 6.36 -0.96
N ASP A 175 13.46 5.30 -1.28
CA ASP A 175 14.37 5.29 -2.42
C ASP A 175 13.60 5.42 -3.74
N CYS A 176 12.44 4.77 -3.85
CA CYS A 176 11.59 4.90 -5.04
C CYS A 176 11.09 6.34 -5.24
N LEU A 177 10.83 7.10 -4.17
CA LEU A 177 10.46 8.51 -4.27
C LEU A 177 11.65 9.35 -4.75
N ALA A 178 12.82 9.18 -4.15
CA ALA A 178 14.02 9.89 -4.57
C ALA A 178 14.35 9.64 -6.05
N THR A 179 14.27 8.39 -6.49
CA THR A 179 14.51 8.00 -7.89
C THR A 179 13.47 8.56 -8.85
N LEU A 180 12.17 8.37 -8.60
CA LEU A 180 11.13 8.84 -9.52
C LEU A 180 11.18 10.35 -9.73
N TYR A 181 11.41 11.11 -8.66
CA TYR A 181 11.45 12.57 -8.72
C TYR A 181 12.85 13.12 -9.00
N ASN A 182 13.85 12.25 -9.16
CA ASN A 182 15.25 12.60 -9.41
C ASN A 182 15.79 13.65 -8.41
N VAL A 183 15.62 13.38 -7.11
CA VAL A 183 16.11 14.21 -6.01
C VAL A 183 17.07 13.42 -5.12
N GLU A 184 17.99 14.13 -4.47
CA GLU A 184 18.91 13.50 -3.53
C GLU A 184 18.18 12.94 -2.30
N VAL A 185 18.55 11.72 -1.90
CA VAL A 185 17.96 11.05 -0.73
C VAL A 185 18.19 11.90 0.52
N PHE A 186 17.07 12.25 1.17
CA PHE A 186 16.98 13.07 2.40
C PHE A 186 17.31 14.55 2.24
N SER A 187 17.39 15.05 1.00
CA SER A 187 17.26 16.49 0.74
C SER A 187 15.89 17.02 1.21
N GLU A 188 15.78 18.33 1.43
CA GLU A 188 14.49 18.95 1.79
C GLU A 188 13.40 18.72 0.73
N ALA A 189 13.78 18.65 -0.55
CA ALA A 189 12.88 18.27 -1.63
C ALA A 189 12.36 16.83 -1.43
N HIS A 190 13.22 15.89 -1.07
CA HIS A 190 12.82 14.51 -0.77
C HIS A 190 11.88 14.44 0.44
N TRP A 191 12.19 15.14 1.54
CA TRP A 191 11.31 15.19 2.72
C TRP A 191 9.92 15.78 2.40
N THR A 192 9.85 16.78 1.54
CA THR A 192 8.57 17.36 1.08
C THR A 192 7.73 16.34 0.31
N ILE A 193 8.37 15.55 -0.56
CA ILE A 193 7.70 14.47 -1.31
C ILE A 193 7.24 13.36 -0.35
N ILE A 194 8.12 12.92 0.55
CA ILE A 194 7.79 11.93 1.60
C ILE A 194 6.55 12.37 2.37
N GLU A 195 6.53 13.60 2.89
CA GLU A 195 5.42 14.12 3.69
C GLU A 195 4.08 14.15 2.92
N SER A 196 4.14 14.45 1.62
CA SER A 196 2.97 14.44 0.73
C SER A 196 2.40 13.02 0.57
N TYR A 197 3.26 12.05 0.28
CA TYR A 197 2.87 10.65 0.14
C TYR A 197 2.44 10.02 1.47
N LEU A 198 3.04 10.43 2.58
CA LEU A 198 2.69 9.97 3.92
C LEU A 198 1.31 10.49 4.35
N SER A 199 0.94 11.71 3.95
CA SER A 199 -0.40 12.25 4.19
C SER A 199 -1.46 11.38 3.50
N ASN A 200 -1.19 10.97 2.26
CA ASN A 200 -2.04 10.02 1.55
C ASN A 200 -2.06 8.66 2.27
N TYR A 201 -0.89 8.13 2.63
CA TYR A 201 -0.75 6.85 3.30
C TYR A 201 -1.67 6.70 4.53
N VAL A 202 -1.66 7.71 5.41
CA VAL A 202 -2.52 7.71 6.61
C VAL A 202 -3.99 7.92 6.25
N GLU A 203 -4.30 8.81 5.31
CA GLU A 203 -5.69 9.05 4.87
C GLU A 203 -6.37 7.76 4.37
N TYR A 204 -5.59 6.85 3.77
CA TYR A 204 -6.07 5.56 3.26
C TYR A 204 -6.11 4.42 4.29
N GLY A 205 -5.80 4.71 5.56
CA GLY A 205 -6.03 3.80 6.69
C GLY A 205 -4.85 2.91 7.06
N MET A 206 -3.66 3.16 6.50
CA MET A 206 -2.44 2.55 7.00
C MET A 206 -2.01 3.26 8.29
N ASN A 207 -1.76 2.48 9.34
CA ASN A 207 -1.44 2.98 10.69
C ASN A 207 -0.07 2.49 11.21
N MET A 208 0.63 1.68 10.40
CA MET A 208 1.98 1.17 10.64
C MET A 208 2.87 1.50 9.45
N ILE A 209 4.16 1.78 9.67
CA ILE A 209 5.07 2.22 8.60
C ILE A 209 6.45 1.54 8.67
N LEU A 210 6.92 1.08 7.50
CA LEU A 210 8.30 0.61 7.31
C LEU A 210 9.28 1.75 7.52
N THR A 211 10.15 1.58 8.51
CA THR A 211 11.16 2.54 8.94
C THR A 211 12.55 2.02 8.52
N PRO A 212 13.15 2.59 7.46
CA PRO A 212 14.43 2.13 6.91
C PRO A 212 15.59 2.57 7.80
N LEU A 213 15.86 1.80 8.86
CA LEU A 213 17.05 1.99 9.70
C LEU A 213 18.30 1.98 8.81
N PHE A 214 18.37 0.97 7.95
CA PHE A 214 19.33 0.80 6.86
C PHE A 214 18.59 0.56 5.56
N THR A 215 19.32 0.50 4.43
CA THR A 215 18.70 0.32 3.11
C THR A 215 17.96 -1.02 3.09
N PRO A 216 16.62 -1.04 2.96
CA PRO A 216 15.85 -2.27 3.10
C PRO A 216 16.31 -3.33 2.09
N PRO A 217 16.72 -4.54 2.54
CA PRO A 217 17.29 -5.57 1.68
C PRO A 217 16.21 -6.40 0.97
N LEU A 218 15.22 -5.72 0.39
CA LEU A 218 13.99 -6.29 -0.14
C LEU A 218 13.93 -6.20 -1.66
N GLU A 219 13.42 -7.26 -2.31
CA GLU A 219 13.19 -7.32 -3.75
C GLU A 219 14.44 -6.97 -4.56
N MET A 220 15.60 -7.46 -4.13
CA MET A 220 16.89 -7.21 -4.79
C MET A 220 17.52 -8.50 -5.29
N LEU A 221 18.04 -8.47 -6.51
CA LEU A 221 18.96 -9.52 -6.97
C LEU A 221 20.19 -9.52 -6.04
N PRO A 222 20.61 -10.68 -5.50
CA PRO A 222 21.80 -10.75 -4.65
C PRO A 222 23.01 -10.13 -5.34
N GLY A 223 23.71 -9.24 -4.63
CA GLY A 223 24.85 -8.47 -5.14
C GLY A 223 24.50 -7.12 -5.78
N ASN A 224 23.22 -6.85 -6.07
CA ASN A 224 22.77 -5.55 -6.54
C ASN A 224 22.34 -4.64 -5.39
N GLU A 225 22.25 -3.34 -5.69
CA GLU A 225 21.86 -2.31 -4.74
C GLU A 225 20.88 -1.32 -5.37
N ARG A 226 20.01 -0.77 -4.53
CA ARG A 226 19.21 0.43 -4.80
C ARG A 226 19.87 1.66 -4.14
N PRO A 227 19.40 2.89 -4.45
CA PRO A 227 19.87 4.09 -3.75
C PRO A 227 19.85 3.90 -2.22
N THR A 228 20.92 4.33 -1.57
CA THR A 228 21.07 4.16 -0.12
C THR A 228 20.02 4.98 0.61
N VAL A 229 19.14 4.33 1.37
CA VAL A 229 18.22 4.97 2.31
C VAL A 229 18.51 4.41 3.69
N GLN A 230 19.17 5.21 4.51
CA GLN A 230 19.61 4.83 5.84
C GLN A 230 19.35 5.99 6.80
N LEU A 231 18.40 5.79 7.72
CA LEU A 231 18.05 6.79 8.74
C LEU A 231 19.10 6.86 9.87
N ILE A 232 19.93 5.82 10.02
CA ILE A 232 20.97 5.77 11.05
C ILE A 232 22.30 6.23 10.46
N GLY A 233 22.85 7.37 10.89
CA GLY A 233 24.25 7.69 10.59
C GLY A 233 25.16 6.73 11.34
N VAL A 234 26.22 6.24 10.70
CA VAL A 234 27.18 5.30 11.31
C VAL A 234 28.58 5.85 11.16
N GLN A 235 29.30 5.99 12.27
CA GLN A 235 30.74 6.23 12.28
C GLN A 235 31.43 5.00 12.85
N GLN A 236 32.52 4.55 12.22
CA GLN A 236 33.29 3.40 12.68
C GLN A 236 34.73 3.81 13.00
N ASP A 237 35.19 3.39 14.19
CA ASP A 237 36.58 3.47 14.64
C ASP A 237 37.03 2.09 15.14
N GLY A 238 37.82 1.38 14.33
CA GLY A 238 38.17 -0.01 14.56
C GLY A 238 36.91 -0.90 14.67
N SER A 239 36.69 -1.50 15.84
CA SER A 239 35.51 -2.33 16.16
C SER A 239 34.41 -1.57 16.89
N ARG A 240 34.57 -0.27 17.11
CA ARG A 240 33.57 0.58 17.77
C ARG A 240 32.75 1.33 16.74
N TYR A 241 31.46 1.45 17.03
CA TYR A 241 30.51 2.20 16.22
C TYR A 241 29.89 3.32 17.07
N ALA A 242 29.68 4.47 16.44
CA ALA A 242 28.82 5.53 16.96
C ALA A 242 27.65 5.73 15.99
N PHE A 243 26.48 6.04 16.54
CA PHE A 243 25.23 6.12 15.78
C PHE A 243 24.61 7.52 15.90
N ASP A 244 24.32 8.12 14.74
CA ASP A 244 23.52 9.34 14.66
C ASP A 244 22.06 9.01 14.34
N PHE A 245 21.16 9.37 15.26
CA PHE A 245 19.73 9.14 15.17
C PHE A 245 18.95 10.35 14.64
N SER A 246 19.61 11.45 14.26
CA SER A 246 18.95 12.70 13.86
C SER A 246 17.88 12.54 12.77
N ARG A 247 18.14 11.72 11.74
CA ARG A 247 17.16 11.44 10.67
C ARG A 247 16.03 10.51 11.15
N LEU A 248 16.33 9.54 12.01
CA LEU A 248 15.31 8.69 12.61
C LEU A 248 14.35 9.51 13.48
N ASP A 249 14.88 10.44 14.28
CA ASP A 249 14.10 11.32 15.14
C ASP A 249 13.16 12.20 14.28
N ARG A 250 13.69 12.83 13.22
CA ARG A 250 12.88 13.58 12.24
C ARG A 250 11.78 12.72 11.59
N TRP A 251 12.10 11.47 11.24
CA TRP A 251 11.14 10.53 10.67
C TRP A 251 10.02 10.19 11.65
N ILE A 252 10.36 9.84 12.89
CA ILE A 252 9.39 9.52 13.96
C ILE A 252 8.45 10.71 14.21
N GLU A 253 9.01 11.92 14.33
CA GLU A 253 8.22 13.15 14.54
C GLU A 253 7.25 13.41 13.39
N LEU A 254 7.71 13.26 12.15
CA LEU A 254 6.87 13.40 10.96
C LEU A 254 5.73 12.36 10.97
N CYS A 255 6.03 11.09 11.23
CA CYS A 255 5.05 10.01 11.29
C CYS A 255 4.00 10.26 12.37
N ARG A 256 4.41 10.61 13.60
CA ARG A 256 3.48 10.94 14.70
C ARG A 256 2.61 12.14 14.36
N ARG A 257 3.19 13.21 13.78
CA ARG A 257 2.44 14.40 13.35
C ARG A 257 1.37 14.07 12.31
N LYS A 258 1.61 13.07 11.43
CA LYS A 258 0.63 12.60 10.45
C LYS A 258 -0.39 11.62 11.03
N GLY A 259 -0.22 11.12 12.25
CA GLY A 259 -1.15 10.20 12.90
C GLY A 259 -0.77 8.72 12.75
N LEU A 260 0.44 8.40 12.32
CA LEU A 260 0.94 7.01 12.38
C LEU A 260 1.22 6.61 13.82
N ARG A 261 0.83 5.39 14.15
CA ARG A 261 0.93 4.85 15.50
C ARG A 261 2.06 3.83 15.63
N TYR A 262 2.20 2.94 14.67
CA TYR A 262 3.10 1.80 14.74
C TYR A 262 4.29 1.94 13.78
N PHE A 263 5.43 1.36 14.14
CA PHE A 263 6.66 1.37 13.38
C PHE A 263 7.18 -0.06 13.22
N GLU A 264 7.40 -0.50 11.98
CA GLU A 264 8.21 -1.70 11.68
C GLU A 264 9.60 -1.24 11.28
N PHE A 265 10.61 -1.68 12.00
CA PHE A 265 12.00 -1.42 11.67
C PHE A 265 12.47 -2.40 10.59
N SER A 266 13.04 -1.85 9.51
CA SER A 266 13.51 -2.61 8.36
C SER A 266 14.37 -3.81 8.75
N HIS A 267 14.24 -4.89 7.98
CA HIS A 267 14.95 -6.15 8.13
C HIS A 267 16.43 -5.97 8.50
N LEU A 268 16.82 -6.63 9.59
CA LEU A 268 18.21 -6.67 10.05
C LEU A 268 19.07 -7.64 9.23
N PHE A 269 18.48 -8.47 8.37
CA PHE A 269 19.19 -9.39 7.50
C PHE A 269 18.57 -9.39 6.10
N THR A 270 19.30 -9.91 5.12
CA THR A 270 18.79 -9.98 3.75
C THR A 270 17.56 -10.86 3.62
N GLN A 271 16.70 -10.54 2.65
CA GLN A 271 15.57 -11.37 2.23
C GLN A 271 16.02 -12.81 1.88
N TRP A 272 15.10 -13.76 1.98
CA TRP A 272 15.29 -15.19 1.66
C TRP A 272 16.33 -15.89 2.55
N GLY A 273 16.14 -15.77 3.88
CA GLY A 273 16.76 -16.70 4.82
C GLY A 273 17.83 -16.13 5.74
N ALA A 274 17.91 -14.80 5.91
CA ALA A 274 18.81 -14.14 6.85
C ALA A 274 20.30 -14.55 6.71
N LYS A 275 20.77 -14.76 5.47
CA LYS A 275 22.13 -15.28 5.20
C LYS A 275 23.20 -14.20 5.21
N HIS A 276 22.82 -12.96 4.92
CA HIS A 276 23.74 -11.84 4.80
C HIS A 276 23.25 -10.60 5.54
N ALA A 277 24.16 -9.65 5.74
CA ALA A 277 23.83 -8.34 6.27
C ALA A 277 23.20 -7.43 5.18
N PRO A 278 22.29 -6.51 5.55
CA PRO A 278 21.86 -5.46 4.64
C PRO A 278 23.03 -4.54 4.28
N LYS A 279 22.85 -3.75 3.22
CA LYS A 279 23.79 -2.68 2.87
C LYS A 279 23.82 -1.64 3.98
N ILE A 280 25.00 -1.40 4.55
CA ILE A 280 25.24 -0.36 5.57
C ILE A 280 26.43 0.48 5.12
N ILE A 281 26.21 1.80 5.05
CA ILE A 281 27.24 2.79 4.79
C ILE A 281 27.68 3.39 6.12
N ALA A 282 28.99 3.51 6.34
CA ALA A 282 29.57 4.16 7.50
C ALA A 282 30.70 5.10 7.10
N THR A 283 30.93 6.13 7.91
CA THR A 283 32.13 6.96 7.82
C THR A 283 33.29 6.25 8.53
N VAL A 284 34.33 5.90 7.79
CA VAL A 284 35.56 5.26 8.27
C VAL A 284 36.73 6.18 7.94
N ASN A 285 37.42 6.71 8.97
CA ASN A 285 38.52 7.67 8.79
C ASN A 285 38.14 8.90 7.94
N GLY A 286 36.91 9.38 8.07
CA GLY A 286 36.40 10.56 7.33
C GLY A 286 35.88 10.27 5.92
N GLU A 287 35.93 9.02 5.45
CA GLU A 287 35.41 8.61 4.13
C GLU A 287 34.17 7.72 4.29
N GLU A 288 33.15 7.91 3.45
CA GLU A 288 32.01 7.00 3.38
C GLU A 288 32.40 5.68 2.71
N LYS A 289 32.11 4.56 3.38
CA LYS A 289 32.39 3.20 2.89
C LYS A 289 31.20 2.29 3.14
N ARG A 290 30.97 1.35 2.22
CA ARG A 290 30.09 0.21 2.45
C ARG A 290 30.82 -0.78 3.36
N VAL A 291 30.37 -0.88 4.61
CA VAL A 291 30.99 -1.74 5.64
C VAL A 291 30.32 -3.10 5.74
N PHE A 292 29.05 -3.19 5.33
CA PHE A 292 28.30 -4.44 5.25
C PHE A 292 27.46 -4.51 3.98
N GLY A 293 27.21 -5.73 3.50
CA GLY A 293 26.42 -6.01 2.31
C GLY A 293 26.24 -7.52 2.06
N TRP A 294 25.89 -7.88 0.82
CA TRP A 294 25.67 -9.26 0.40
C TRP A 294 26.88 -10.19 0.58
N GLU A 295 28.09 -9.64 0.63
CA GLU A 295 29.33 -10.34 0.90
C GLU A 295 29.53 -10.70 2.39
N THR A 296 28.80 -10.03 3.28
CA THR A 296 28.92 -10.23 4.73
C THR A 296 28.12 -11.46 5.13
N ASP A 297 28.75 -12.40 5.83
CA ASP A 297 28.04 -13.50 6.50
C ASP A 297 27.24 -12.95 7.69
N ALA A 298 25.93 -13.23 7.72
CA ALA A 298 25.05 -12.82 8.82
C ALA A 298 25.48 -13.38 10.18
N ALA A 299 26.17 -14.53 10.21
CA ALA A 299 26.69 -15.14 11.44
C ALA A 299 28.12 -14.68 11.78
N GLY A 300 28.74 -13.82 10.95
CA GLY A 300 30.11 -13.34 11.13
C GLY A 300 30.28 -12.44 12.36
N GLU A 301 31.46 -12.50 12.99
CA GLU A 301 31.74 -11.76 14.23
C GLU A 301 31.67 -10.24 14.03
N ASP A 302 32.05 -9.73 12.85
CA ASP A 302 32.00 -8.29 12.54
C ASP A 302 30.56 -7.77 12.58
N TYR A 303 29.63 -8.49 11.94
CA TYR A 303 28.22 -8.09 11.92
C TYR A 303 27.54 -8.29 13.28
N ARG A 304 27.90 -9.38 13.97
CA ARG A 304 27.48 -9.60 15.36
C ARG A 304 27.94 -8.45 16.27
N CYS A 305 29.21 -8.04 16.16
CA CYS A 305 29.78 -6.92 16.91
C CYS A 305 29.00 -5.62 16.65
N PHE A 306 28.67 -5.35 15.38
CA PHE A 306 27.83 -4.22 15.01
C PHE A 306 26.45 -4.27 15.68
N LEU A 307 25.71 -5.38 15.54
CA LEU A 307 24.37 -5.53 16.10
C LEU A 307 24.35 -5.42 17.64
N THR A 308 25.36 -5.96 18.31
CA THR A 308 25.48 -5.86 19.78
C THR A 308 25.72 -4.44 20.30
N GLN A 309 26.20 -3.53 19.45
CA GLN A 309 26.34 -2.10 19.77
C GLN A 309 25.10 -1.32 19.32
N PHE A 310 24.60 -1.58 18.12
CA PHE A 310 23.49 -0.85 17.51
C PHE A 310 22.15 -1.05 18.22
N ILE A 311 21.73 -2.31 18.43
CA ILE A 311 20.38 -2.61 18.93
C ILE A 311 20.13 -2.00 20.32
N PRO A 312 21.05 -2.09 21.31
CA PRO A 312 20.84 -1.44 22.61
C PRO A 312 20.66 0.07 22.52
N GLU A 313 21.41 0.76 21.65
CA GLU A 313 21.25 2.21 21.44
C GLU A 313 19.93 2.55 20.77
N LEU A 314 19.51 1.75 19.78
CA LEU A 314 18.20 1.90 19.16
C LEU A 314 17.06 1.70 20.18
N ILE A 315 17.15 0.71 21.07
CA ILE A 315 16.17 0.50 22.14
C ILE A 315 16.12 1.72 23.08
N GLN A 316 17.27 2.28 23.44
CA GLN A 316 17.29 3.49 24.25
C GLN A 316 16.62 4.67 23.53
N ARG A 317 16.79 4.77 22.21
CA ARG A 317 16.12 5.78 21.39
C ARG A 317 14.62 5.56 21.32
N ILE A 318 14.16 4.32 21.13
CA ILE A 318 12.74 3.92 21.16
C ILE A 318 12.08 4.34 22.48
N ARG A 319 12.73 4.08 23.62
CA ARG A 319 12.25 4.49 24.95
C ARG A 319 12.17 6.00 25.11
N THR A 320 13.14 6.71 24.57
CA THR A 320 13.17 8.19 24.60
C THR A 320 11.99 8.79 23.83
N HIS A 321 11.51 8.11 22.78
CA HIS A 321 10.33 8.50 22.00
C HIS A 321 9.03 7.84 22.46
N GLU A 322 9.05 7.04 23.53
CA GLU A 322 7.90 6.30 24.08
C GLU A 322 7.24 5.35 23.06
N LEU A 323 8.06 4.65 22.26
CA LEU A 323 7.60 3.76 21.18
C LEU A 323 7.58 2.26 21.55
N GLU A 324 7.82 1.90 22.81
CA GLU A 324 8.02 0.51 23.23
C GLU A 324 6.86 -0.42 22.86
N ASN A 325 5.63 0.09 22.95
CA ASN A 325 4.40 -0.66 22.66
C ASN A 325 3.96 -0.57 21.19
N CYS A 326 4.71 0.15 20.37
CA CYS A 326 4.37 0.45 18.98
C CYS A 326 5.46 0.06 17.97
N SER A 327 6.56 -0.53 18.44
CA SER A 327 7.71 -0.91 17.63
C SER A 327 7.76 -2.41 17.37
N PHE A 328 7.96 -2.76 16.10
CA PHE A 328 8.11 -4.13 15.63
C PHE A 328 9.43 -4.26 14.86
N PHE A 329 10.03 -5.45 14.91
CA PHE A 329 11.31 -5.73 14.29
C PHE A 329 11.21 -6.86 13.28
N HIS A 330 11.93 -6.69 12.18
CA HIS A 330 12.06 -7.69 11.14
C HIS A 330 13.44 -8.35 11.18
N LEU A 331 13.50 -9.67 10.97
CA LEU A 331 14.76 -10.37 10.75
C LEU A 331 15.01 -10.51 9.25
N SER A 332 14.13 -11.22 8.55
CA SER A 332 14.26 -11.52 7.12
C SER A 332 12.88 -11.80 6.51
N ASP A 333 12.73 -11.42 5.25
CA ASP A 333 11.49 -11.60 4.49
C ASP A 333 11.50 -12.93 3.71
N GLU A 334 10.40 -13.67 3.79
CA GLU A 334 10.12 -14.95 3.13
C GLU A 334 11.23 -16.03 3.23
N PRO A 335 11.73 -16.39 4.44
CA PRO A 335 12.57 -17.56 4.62
C PRO A 335 11.79 -18.88 4.35
N GLY A 336 12.43 -19.84 3.69
CA GLY A 336 11.91 -21.20 3.53
C GLY A 336 12.48 -22.18 4.56
N LEU A 337 11.94 -23.40 4.65
CA LEU A 337 12.42 -24.41 5.62
C LEU A 337 13.93 -24.70 5.53
N ASN A 338 14.53 -24.57 4.35
CA ASN A 338 15.98 -24.74 4.15
C ASN A 338 16.81 -23.63 4.86
N ASP A 339 16.18 -22.50 5.17
CA ASP A 339 16.80 -21.35 5.83
C ASP A 339 16.55 -21.35 7.34
N LEU A 340 15.85 -22.36 7.88
CA LEU A 340 15.58 -22.48 9.30
C LEU A 340 16.86 -22.41 10.17
N PRO A 341 18.01 -23.01 9.78
CA PRO A 341 19.25 -22.88 10.55
C PRO A 341 19.77 -21.44 10.66
N SER A 342 19.86 -20.70 9.54
CA SER A 342 20.35 -19.32 9.52
C SER A 342 19.38 -18.39 10.23
N TYR A 343 18.07 -18.52 9.97
CA TYR A 343 17.04 -17.76 10.65
C TYR A 343 17.05 -18.01 12.16
N THR A 344 17.27 -19.26 12.61
CA THR A 344 17.36 -19.59 14.03
C THR A 344 18.52 -18.86 14.71
N GLN A 345 19.68 -18.78 14.06
CA GLN A 345 20.85 -18.06 14.60
C GLN A 345 20.57 -16.56 14.69
N ALA A 346 20.05 -15.97 13.61
CA ALA A 346 19.64 -14.56 13.56
C ALA A 346 18.63 -14.22 14.65
N SER A 347 17.57 -15.04 14.77
CA SER A 347 16.52 -14.89 15.78
C SER A 347 17.08 -14.97 17.20
N LYS A 348 17.92 -15.96 17.52
CA LYS A 348 18.53 -16.07 18.85
C LYS A 348 19.40 -14.87 19.19
N LEU A 349 20.25 -14.41 18.27
CA LEU A 349 21.10 -13.24 18.46
C LEU A 349 20.25 -12.00 18.71
N VAL A 350 19.31 -11.70 17.81
CA VAL A 350 18.51 -10.48 17.90
C VAL A 350 17.60 -10.49 19.12
N ARG A 351 16.97 -11.62 19.46
CA ARG A 351 16.17 -11.74 20.70
C ARG A 351 16.98 -11.54 21.96
N SER A 352 18.23 -11.98 22.00
CA SER A 352 19.11 -11.73 23.16
C SER A 352 19.38 -10.24 23.39
N LEU A 353 19.22 -9.41 22.35
CA LEU A 353 19.43 -7.97 22.39
C LEU A 353 18.10 -7.18 22.53
N LEU A 354 17.04 -7.62 21.85
CA LEU A 354 15.71 -7.00 21.88
C LEU A 354 14.89 -7.34 23.12
N GLY A 355 15.12 -8.48 23.76
CA GLY A 355 14.22 -8.97 24.82
C GLY A 355 12.83 -9.28 24.26
N ASN A 356 11.82 -8.55 24.73
CA ASN A 356 10.40 -8.86 24.48
C ASN A 356 9.78 -8.08 23.30
N PHE A 357 10.54 -7.29 22.56
CA PHE A 357 10.00 -6.60 21.40
C PHE A 357 9.43 -7.60 20.37
N PRO A 358 8.28 -7.28 19.73
CA PRO A 358 7.73 -8.08 18.66
C PRO A 358 8.71 -8.28 17.51
N ILE A 359 8.93 -9.55 17.15
CA ILE A 359 9.48 -9.93 15.85
C ILE A 359 8.33 -10.32 14.94
N ILE A 360 8.20 -9.60 13.84
CA ILE A 360 7.19 -9.72 12.79
C ILE A 360 7.92 -10.00 11.48
N ASP A 361 7.59 -11.06 10.76
CA ASP A 361 8.21 -11.37 9.47
C ASP A 361 7.19 -12.08 8.57
N ALA A 362 7.29 -11.86 7.26
CA ALA A 362 6.52 -12.62 6.30
C ALA A 362 7.13 -14.01 6.09
N LEU A 363 6.35 -15.04 6.39
CA LEU A 363 6.71 -16.43 6.12
C LEU A 363 5.46 -17.32 6.07
N SER A 364 5.58 -18.43 5.34
CA SER A 364 4.45 -19.35 5.13
C SER A 364 4.58 -20.67 5.91
N GLU A 365 5.72 -20.89 6.57
CA GLU A 365 6.04 -22.14 7.24
C GLU A 365 5.80 -22.05 8.76
N TYR A 366 4.81 -22.80 9.26
CA TYR A 366 4.40 -22.78 10.67
C TYR A 366 5.53 -23.14 11.65
N ASP A 367 6.51 -23.92 11.19
CA ASP A 367 7.64 -24.40 11.98
C ASP A 367 8.48 -23.25 12.58
N PHE A 368 8.64 -22.13 11.87
CA PHE A 368 9.32 -20.93 12.41
C PHE A 368 8.60 -20.33 13.61
N TYR A 369 7.27 -20.31 13.56
CA TYR A 369 6.44 -19.79 14.64
C TYR A 369 6.41 -20.75 15.83
N SER A 370 6.13 -22.03 15.58
CA SER A 370 5.98 -23.05 16.63
C SER A 370 7.25 -23.27 17.46
N THR A 371 8.42 -22.97 16.91
CA THR A 371 9.72 -23.01 17.60
C THR A 371 10.06 -21.72 18.36
N GLY A 372 9.17 -20.72 18.33
CA GLY A 372 9.33 -19.45 19.05
C GLY A 372 10.31 -18.47 18.41
N LEU A 373 10.71 -18.68 17.15
CA LEU A 373 11.73 -17.85 16.50
C LEU A 373 11.23 -16.42 16.24
N LEU A 374 9.92 -16.24 16.05
CA LEU A 374 9.25 -14.94 15.93
C LEU A 374 7.95 -14.94 16.74
N SER A 375 7.30 -13.78 16.83
CA SER A 375 6.10 -13.60 17.67
C SER A 375 4.83 -13.27 16.89
N HIS A 376 4.97 -12.66 15.70
CA HIS A 376 3.89 -12.18 14.85
C HIS A 376 4.10 -12.71 13.42
N PRO A 377 3.62 -13.93 13.09
CA PRO A 377 3.79 -14.47 11.75
C PRO A 377 2.89 -13.72 10.76
N VAL A 378 3.47 -13.19 9.69
CA VAL A 378 2.73 -12.59 8.57
C VAL A 378 2.64 -13.62 7.46
N VAL A 379 1.45 -14.20 7.28
CA VAL A 379 1.30 -15.43 6.47
C VAL A 379 0.56 -15.14 5.18
N ALA A 380 1.07 -15.70 4.08
CA ALA A 380 0.41 -15.60 2.79
C ALA A 380 -0.96 -16.25 2.87
N THR A 381 -2.01 -15.59 2.37
CA THR A 381 -3.38 -16.12 2.51
C THR A 381 -3.57 -17.50 1.87
N GLY A 382 -2.76 -17.88 0.88
CA GLY A 382 -2.74 -19.25 0.34
C GLY A 382 -2.21 -20.32 1.29
N HIS A 383 -1.41 -19.94 2.30
CA HIS A 383 -0.77 -20.83 3.27
C HIS A 383 -1.29 -20.66 4.71
N ILE A 384 -2.19 -19.71 4.95
CA ILE A 384 -2.64 -19.31 6.29
C ILE A 384 -3.45 -20.37 7.04
N GLY A 385 -4.01 -21.36 6.34
CA GLY A 385 -4.89 -22.38 6.91
C GLY A 385 -4.31 -23.09 8.13
N ARG A 386 -3.05 -23.54 8.06
CA ARG A 386 -2.37 -24.22 9.19
C ARG A 386 -2.29 -23.32 10.43
N PHE A 387 -2.10 -22.02 10.26
CA PHE A 387 -2.01 -21.08 11.38
C PHE A 387 -3.39 -20.83 12.02
N ILE A 388 -4.45 -20.73 11.20
CA ILE A 388 -5.83 -20.60 11.65
C ILE A 388 -6.27 -21.84 12.43
N ASP A 389 -6.01 -23.03 11.89
CA ASP A 389 -6.37 -24.30 12.52
C ASP A 389 -5.72 -24.47 13.91
N ASN A 390 -4.49 -23.97 14.05
CA ASN A 390 -3.75 -23.95 15.32
C ASN A 390 -4.10 -22.75 16.23
N LYS A 391 -5.06 -21.89 15.87
CA LYS A 391 -5.46 -20.69 16.62
C LYS A 391 -4.27 -19.82 17.01
N THR A 392 -3.39 -19.58 16.05
CA THR A 392 -2.13 -18.89 16.27
C THR A 392 -2.38 -17.47 16.79
N PRO A 393 -1.91 -17.10 18.00
CA PRO A 393 -2.03 -15.74 18.47
C PRO A 393 -1.14 -14.81 17.66
N ASN A 394 -1.56 -13.54 17.56
CA ASN A 394 -0.86 -12.49 16.82
C ASN A 394 -0.66 -12.82 15.33
N LEU A 395 -1.62 -13.53 14.73
CA LEU A 395 -1.57 -13.91 13.32
C LEU A 395 -1.84 -12.70 12.43
N TRP A 396 -0.98 -12.50 11.44
CA TRP A 396 -1.12 -11.50 10.39
C TRP A 396 -1.30 -12.17 9.04
N ALA A 397 -1.92 -11.45 8.11
CA ALA A 397 -2.14 -11.92 6.75
C ALA A 397 -1.47 -10.98 5.73
N TYR A 398 -1.00 -11.56 4.63
CA TYR A 398 -0.66 -10.81 3.42
C TYR A 398 -1.06 -11.59 2.17
N TYR A 399 -1.15 -10.89 1.05
CA TYR A 399 -1.13 -11.49 -0.27
C TYR A 399 -0.05 -10.82 -1.11
N CYS A 400 0.43 -11.52 -2.12
CA CYS A 400 1.49 -11.08 -3.02
C CYS A 400 1.16 -11.52 -4.45
N CYS A 401 2.14 -12.04 -5.19
CA CYS A 401 2.01 -12.40 -6.59
C CYS A 401 1.31 -13.75 -6.81
N ASN A 402 1.26 -14.64 -5.82
CA ASN A 402 0.76 -16.01 -5.95
C ASN A 402 -0.76 -16.14 -5.77
N GLU A 403 -1.41 -15.18 -5.10
CA GLU A 403 -2.85 -15.15 -4.89
C GLU A 403 -3.62 -14.66 -6.15
N TYR A 404 -3.16 -15.04 -7.34
CA TYR A 404 -3.83 -14.78 -8.63
C TYR A 404 -4.84 -15.86 -9.02
N ARG A 405 -4.82 -16.99 -8.31
CA ARG A 405 -5.66 -18.18 -8.55
C ARG A 405 -6.36 -18.63 -7.26
N ASP A 406 -7.02 -19.79 -7.32
CA ASP A 406 -7.70 -20.44 -6.19
C ASP A 406 -8.76 -19.56 -5.50
N HIS A 407 -9.31 -18.57 -6.23
CA HIS A 407 -10.30 -17.60 -5.74
C HIS A 407 -9.83 -16.77 -4.54
N LEU A 408 -8.51 -16.72 -4.29
CA LEU A 408 -7.93 -15.96 -3.18
C LEU A 408 -8.08 -14.44 -3.41
N SER A 409 -8.26 -13.69 -2.33
CA SER A 409 -8.35 -12.23 -2.40
C SER A 409 -7.02 -11.61 -2.82
N ASN A 410 -7.08 -10.67 -3.75
CA ASN A 410 -5.95 -9.84 -4.16
C ASN A 410 -6.48 -8.54 -4.81
N ARG A 411 -5.57 -7.66 -5.22
CA ARG A 411 -5.85 -6.35 -5.80
C ARG A 411 -5.29 -6.18 -7.20
N PHE A 412 -5.12 -7.24 -7.98
CA PHE A 412 -4.77 -7.10 -9.40
C PHE A 412 -5.88 -6.33 -10.15
N PHE A 413 -5.54 -5.44 -11.09
CA PHE A 413 -6.55 -4.56 -11.71
C PHE A 413 -7.55 -5.29 -12.62
N ASN A 414 -7.24 -6.51 -13.05
CA ASN A 414 -8.14 -7.37 -13.82
C ASN A 414 -9.07 -8.20 -12.92
N MET A 415 -8.93 -8.12 -11.59
CA MET A 415 -9.84 -8.75 -10.65
C MET A 415 -11.03 -7.84 -10.34
N PRO A 416 -12.23 -8.42 -10.13
CA PRO A 416 -13.35 -7.68 -9.57
C PRO A 416 -12.98 -7.06 -8.22
N SER A 417 -13.35 -5.80 -7.97
CA SER A 417 -12.99 -5.15 -6.69
C SER A 417 -13.70 -5.77 -5.47
N SER A 418 -14.74 -6.57 -5.69
CA SER A 418 -15.33 -7.44 -4.65
C SER A 418 -14.34 -8.47 -4.12
N ARG A 419 -13.49 -9.03 -5.00
CA ARG A 419 -12.43 -9.99 -4.64
C ARG A 419 -11.39 -9.35 -3.72
N THR A 420 -11.05 -8.08 -3.95
CA THR A 420 -10.21 -7.28 -3.05
C THR A 420 -10.92 -6.98 -1.73
N ARG A 421 -12.16 -6.49 -1.77
CA ARG A 421 -12.90 -6.07 -0.57
C ARG A 421 -13.17 -7.19 0.43
N MET A 422 -13.27 -8.43 -0.04
CA MET A 422 -13.56 -9.60 0.81
C MET A 422 -12.48 -9.88 1.86
N ILE A 423 -11.23 -9.46 1.64
CA ILE A 423 -10.14 -9.70 2.59
C ILE A 423 -10.43 -9.10 3.98
N GLY A 424 -11.15 -7.98 4.05
CA GLY A 424 -11.58 -7.40 5.33
C GLY A 424 -12.50 -8.30 6.15
N VAL A 425 -13.47 -8.95 5.48
CA VAL A 425 -14.40 -9.87 6.13
C VAL A 425 -13.68 -11.14 6.58
N GLN A 426 -12.75 -11.63 5.76
CA GLN A 426 -11.94 -12.80 6.10
C GLN A 426 -11.07 -12.54 7.33
N MET A 427 -10.40 -11.38 7.38
CA MET A 427 -9.59 -11.00 8.54
C MET A 427 -10.42 -10.85 9.81
N TYR A 428 -11.61 -10.24 9.71
CA TYR A 428 -12.53 -10.16 10.83
C TYR A 428 -12.98 -11.54 11.33
N LYS A 429 -13.38 -12.43 10.40
CA LYS A 429 -13.87 -13.78 10.73
C LYS A 429 -12.83 -14.61 11.50
N TYR A 430 -11.55 -14.46 11.16
CA TYR A 430 -10.46 -15.26 11.72
C TYR A 430 -9.62 -14.51 12.76
N ASP A 431 -10.09 -13.35 13.24
CA ASP A 431 -9.42 -12.53 14.26
C ASP A 431 -7.96 -12.22 13.91
N ILE A 432 -7.72 -11.86 12.65
CA ILE A 432 -6.40 -11.48 12.16
C ILE A 432 -6.02 -10.11 12.74
N GLN A 433 -4.84 -10.03 13.37
CA GLN A 433 -4.39 -8.84 14.09
C GLN A 433 -3.92 -7.73 13.16
N GLY A 434 -3.31 -8.10 12.03
CA GLY A 434 -2.83 -7.12 11.07
C GLY A 434 -2.70 -7.62 9.64
N PHE A 435 -2.60 -6.66 8.73
CA PHE A 435 -2.47 -6.86 7.30
C PHE A 435 -1.22 -6.18 6.78
N LEU A 436 -0.46 -6.90 5.96
CA LEU A 436 0.71 -6.39 5.27
C LEU A 436 0.49 -6.43 3.76
N HIS A 437 0.94 -5.39 3.07
CA HIS A 437 1.21 -5.45 1.64
C HIS A 437 2.64 -4.97 1.35
N TRP A 438 3.40 -5.78 0.62
CA TRP A 438 4.82 -5.54 0.35
C TRP A 438 5.12 -4.30 -0.52
N GLY A 439 4.11 -3.67 -1.12
CA GLY A 439 4.31 -2.55 -2.03
C GLY A 439 3.23 -1.49 -1.93
N TYR A 440 3.49 -0.45 -1.16
CA TYR A 440 2.82 0.84 -1.34
C TYR A 440 3.37 1.48 -2.60
N ASN A 441 4.63 1.93 -2.63
CA ASN A 441 5.19 2.71 -3.74
C ASN A 441 6.50 2.15 -4.30
N HIS A 442 6.64 0.83 -4.33
CA HIS A 442 7.82 0.20 -4.91
C HIS A 442 7.83 0.42 -6.45
N TRP A 443 8.79 1.11 -7.04
CA TRP A 443 8.80 1.41 -8.50
C TRP A 443 10.07 0.98 -9.23
N TYR A 444 10.56 -0.20 -8.88
CA TYR A 444 11.50 -0.96 -9.70
C TYR A 444 10.80 -2.15 -10.38
N SER A 445 11.51 -2.88 -11.25
CA SER A 445 11.08 -4.19 -11.71
C SER A 445 11.27 -5.25 -10.61
N GLN A 446 10.84 -6.49 -10.85
CA GLN A 446 11.20 -7.61 -9.96
C GLN A 446 12.71 -7.69 -9.78
N LYS A 447 13.15 -8.03 -8.56
CA LYS A 447 14.56 -8.07 -8.16
C LYS A 447 15.30 -6.73 -8.35
N SER A 448 14.55 -5.64 -8.50
CA SER A 448 15.06 -4.28 -8.68
C SER A 448 16.07 -4.11 -9.83
N LEU A 449 15.88 -4.85 -10.93
CA LEU A 449 16.81 -4.84 -12.07
C LEU A 449 16.82 -3.52 -12.86
N ARG A 450 15.69 -2.79 -12.87
CA ARG A 450 15.56 -1.48 -13.51
C ARG A 450 14.43 -0.68 -12.89
N GLU A 451 14.49 0.64 -13.05
CA GLU A 451 13.40 1.56 -12.73
C GLU A 451 12.19 1.32 -13.63
N ILE A 452 10.99 1.55 -13.11
CA ILE A 452 9.75 1.49 -13.89
C ILE A 452 8.98 2.80 -13.76
N ASP A 453 8.32 3.21 -14.84
CA ASP A 453 7.32 4.28 -14.76
C ASP A 453 6.02 3.68 -14.22
N PRO A 454 5.58 4.04 -13.00
CA PRO A 454 4.40 3.45 -12.40
C PRO A 454 3.08 3.96 -13.02
N TYR A 455 3.15 4.92 -13.95
CA TYR A 455 2.04 5.36 -14.78
C TYR A 455 1.91 4.59 -16.09
N LEU A 456 2.96 3.90 -16.55
CA LEU A 456 3.00 3.22 -17.86
C LEU A 456 3.25 1.71 -17.76
N VAL A 457 3.99 1.25 -16.75
CA VAL A 457 4.47 -0.13 -16.66
C VAL A 457 3.68 -0.90 -15.61
N ASN A 458 3.06 -2.01 -16.04
CA ASN A 458 2.34 -2.93 -15.17
C ASN A 458 3.18 -4.21 -15.01
N GLY A 459 4.17 -4.16 -14.13
CA GLY A 459 4.76 -5.36 -13.51
C GLY A 459 5.48 -6.33 -14.44
N CYS A 460 6.64 -5.97 -14.97
CA CYS A 460 7.56 -7.00 -15.45
C CYS A 460 8.25 -7.68 -14.23
N PRO A 461 7.95 -8.96 -13.89
CA PRO A 461 7.04 -9.96 -14.47
C PRO A 461 5.95 -10.43 -13.46
N ILE A 462 5.36 -9.51 -12.70
CA ILE A 462 4.19 -9.78 -11.85
C ILE A 462 2.95 -9.24 -12.59
N PRO A 463 2.09 -10.11 -13.16
CA PRO A 463 0.89 -9.71 -13.87
C PRO A 463 0.00 -8.82 -13.03
N GLY A 464 -0.66 -7.85 -13.65
CA GLY A 464 -1.82 -7.22 -13.01
C GLY A 464 -1.56 -6.31 -11.80
N LEU A 465 -0.33 -6.26 -11.26
CA LEU A 465 -0.02 -5.54 -10.01
C LEU A 465 0.66 -4.21 -10.34
N ARG A 466 -0.10 -3.11 -10.25
CA ARG A 466 0.54 -1.79 -10.12
C ARG A 466 0.87 -1.55 -8.66
N ARG A 467 2.14 -1.24 -8.43
CA ARG A 467 2.66 -0.73 -7.16
C ARG A 467 2.20 0.73 -7.06
N CYS A 468 1.52 1.13 -5.98
CA CYS A 468 0.79 2.38 -5.87
C CYS A 468 1.64 3.63 -6.17
N THR A 469 1.12 4.55 -6.98
CA THR A 469 1.58 5.94 -7.09
C THR A 469 0.87 6.85 -6.10
N SER A 470 1.23 8.13 -6.04
CA SER A 470 0.43 9.18 -5.38
C SER A 470 -1.00 9.28 -5.92
N ALA A 471 -1.28 8.67 -7.08
CA ALA A 471 -2.64 8.46 -7.52
C ALA A 471 -3.25 7.30 -6.73
N THR A 472 -4.35 7.58 -6.03
CA THR A 472 -5.19 6.52 -5.48
C THR A 472 -5.75 5.67 -6.62
N TYR A 473 -5.88 4.36 -6.41
CA TYR A 473 -6.46 3.46 -7.41
C TYR A 473 -7.85 3.01 -6.97
N VAL A 474 -8.70 2.67 -7.93
CA VAL A 474 -10.00 2.03 -7.66
C VAL A 474 -9.83 0.82 -6.72
N ARG A 475 -8.76 0.03 -6.91
CA ARG A 475 -8.46 -1.15 -6.06
C ARG A 475 -8.10 -0.79 -4.60
N SER A 476 -7.53 0.37 -4.35
CA SER A 476 -7.05 0.77 -3.01
C SER A 476 -8.20 1.02 -2.03
N PHE A 477 -9.40 1.34 -2.52
CA PHE A 477 -10.59 1.51 -1.68
C PHE A 477 -11.22 0.20 -1.22
N GLY A 478 -10.86 -0.93 -1.84
CA GLY A 478 -11.23 -2.26 -1.35
C GLY A 478 -10.62 -2.57 0.02
N ASN A 479 -9.50 -1.92 0.37
CA ASN A 479 -8.75 -2.15 1.61
C ASN A 479 -9.23 -1.31 2.81
N ARG A 480 -10.27 -0.48 2.66
CA ARG A 480 -10.92 0.13 3.84
C ARG A 480 -11.81 -0.92 4.50
N PHE A 481 -11.26 -1.57 5.52
CA PHE A 481 -11.90 -2.68 6.19
C PHE A 481 -13.13 -2.23 6.98
N LYS A 482 -14.31 -2.52 6.43
CA LYS A 482 -15.57 -2.50 7.20
C LYS A 482 -15.60 -3.77 8.05
N THR A 483 -15.09 -3.69 9.28
CA THR A 483 -15.38 -4.73 10.27
C THR A 483 -16.78 -4.45 10.81
N GLY A 484 -17.69 -5.42 10.67
CA GLY A 484 -19.07 -5.30 11.10
C GLY A 484 -19.15 -5.05 12.61
N THR A 485 -20.14 -4.26 13.01
CA THR A 485 -20.64 -4.27 14.40
C THR A 485 -21.49 -5.51 14.61
#